data_AF-R9B969-F1
#
_entry.id   AF-R9B969-F1
#
_cell.length_a   1.000
_cell.length_b   1.000
_cell.length_c   1.000
_cell.angle_alpha   90.00
_cell.angle_beta   90.00
_cell.angle_gamma   90.00
#
_symmetry.space_group_name_H-M   'P 1'
#
loop_
_entity.id
_entity.type
_entity.pdbx_description
1 polymer ?
#
loop_
_entity_poly.entity_id
_entity_poly.type
_entity_poly.pdbx_seq_one_letter_code
_entity_poly.pdbx_strand_id
1 'polypeptide(L)'
;TAVDQINECSPLSVSYEQKKTGRKVTHILFSFKEKSKSINQQSEQDKVYKLTDAQINMFGNQLSRLHELSHLAAQGESYDVLASRIKEMLKDPIQQKQFIPHLRNLGFKG
;
A
#
# COMPACT_ATOMS: atom_id res chain seq x y z
N THR A 1 1.99 35.55 -0.91
CA THR A 1 3.11 35.76 -1.87
C THR A 1 3.18 34.56 -2.82
N ALA A 2 3.92 34.63 -3.93
CA ALA A 2 4.06 33.49 -4.85
C ALA A 2 4.62 32.23 -4.15
N VAL A 3 5.47 32.42 -3.13
CA VAL A 3 6.02 31.33 -2.31
C VAL A 3 4.94 30.67 -1.47
N ASP A 4 4.02 31.44 -0.89
CA ASP A 4 2.90 30.91 -0.11
C ASP A 4 1.95 30.10 -1.00
N GLN A 5 1.67 30.57 -2.23
CA GLN A 5 0.83 29.84 -3.18
C GLN A 5 1.44 28.49 -3.58
N ILE A 6 2.74 28.43 -3.81
CA ILE A 6 3.44 27.17 -4.09
C ILE A 6 3.38 26.25 -2.86
N ASN A 7 3.54 26.81 -1.66
CA ASN A 7 3.45 26.07 -0.40
C ASN A 7 2.03 25.62 -0.05
N GLU A 8 0.98 26.22 -0.60
CA GLU A 8 -0.40 25.79 -0.33
C GLU A 8 -0.93 24.86 -1.42
N CYS A 9 -0.67 25.18 -2.68
CA CYS A 9 -1.31 24.53 -3.83
C CYS A 9 -0.44 23.45 -4.49
N SER A 10 0.81 23.25 -4.05
CA SER A 10 1.70 22.25 -4.62
C SER A 10 2.21 21.24 -3.57
N PRO A 11 2.61 20.03 -4.00
CA PRO A 11 3.27 19.05 -3.13
C PRO A 11 4.71 19.46 -2.75
N LEU A 12 5.17 20.64 -3.18
CA LEU A 12 6.49 21.18 -2.87
C LEU A 12 6.39 22.17 -1.71
N SER A 13 7.45 22.18 -0.90
CA SER A 13 7.75 23.18 0.11
C SER A 13 8.92 24.02 -0.40
N VAL A 14 8.74 25.33 -0.41
CA VAL A 14 9.67 26.31 -0.97
C VAL A 14 9.96 27.37 0.06
N SER A 15 11.24 27.62 0.29
CA SER A 15 11.74 28.77 1.05
C SER A 15 12.76 29.53 0.22
N TYR A 16 12.99 30.79 0.57
CA TYR A 16 14.00 31.60 -0.11
C TYR A 16 14.75 32.48 0.87
N GLU A 17 16.02 32.73 0.55
CA GLU A 17 16.90 33.63 1.27
C GLU A 17 17.47 34.69 0.32
N GLN A 18 17.52 35.94 0.77
CA GLN A 18 18.08 37.03 -0.01
C GLN A 18 19.53 37.28 0.38
N LYS A 19 20.46 37.11 -0.57
CA LYS A 19 21.86 37.46 -0.39
C LYS A 19 22.09 38.90 -0.85
N LYS A 20 22.65 39.71 0.05
CA LYS A 20 23.00 41.11 -0.21
C LYS A 20 24.49 41.27 -0.42
N THR A 21 24.87 42.22 -1.27
CA THR A 21 26.23 42.73 -1.39
C THR A 21 26.19 44.22 -1.13
N GLY A 22 26.68 44.65 0.03
CA GLY A 22 26.47 46.01 0.53
C GLY A 22 24.98 46.30 0.76
N ARG A 23 24.48 47.42 0.21
CA ARG A 23 23.07 47.85 0.36
C ARG A 23 22.12 47.27 -0.67
N LYS A 24 22.60 46.48 -1.64
CA LYS A 24 21.78 45.90 -2.72
C LYS A 24 21.58 44.40 -2.52
N VAL A 25 20.36 43.92 -2.77
CA VAL A 25 20.10 42.48 -2.92
C VAL A 25 20.63 42.06 -4.28
N THR A 26 21.52 41.06 -4.32
CA THR A 26 22.14 40.59 -5.57
C THR A 26 21.65 39.23 -5.98
N HIS A 27 21.35 38.34 -5.02
CA HIS A 27 20.88 36.99 -5.31
C HIS A 27 19.72 36.61 -4.41
N ILE A 28 18.87 35.73 -4.93
CA ILE A 28 17.84 35.04 -4.16
C ILE A 28 18.14 33.55 -4.28
N LEU A 29 18.36 32.89 -3.15
CA LEU A 29 18.58 31.46 -3.08
C LEU A 29 17.25 30.79 -2.76
N PHE A 30 16.76 29.95 -3.65
CA PHE A 30 15.55 29.15 -3.43
C PHE A 30 15.94 27.75 -2.96
N SER A 31 15.28 27.30 -1.90
CA SER A 31 15.37 25.93 -1.40
C SER A 31 14.04 25.23 -1.63
N PHE A 32 14.09 24.08 -2.29
CA PHE A 32 12.91 23.25 -2.57
C PHE A 32 13.03 21.94 -1.80
N LYS A 33 11.92 21.52 -1.19
CA LYS A 33 11.77 20.20 -0.57
C LYS A 33 10.44 19.60 -0.99
N GLU A 34 10.42 18.31 -1.31
CA GLU A 34 9.16 17.60 -1.46
C GLU A 34 8.50 17.48 -0.09
N LYS A 35 7.22 17.82 0.00
CA LYS A 35 6.42 17.45 1.16
C LYS A 35 6.31 15.95 1.08
N SER A 36 6.93 15.23 2.01
CA SER A 36 6.68 13.80 2.13
C SER A 36 5.18 13.64 2.32
N LYS A 37 4.51 13.10 1.30
CA LYS A 37 3.30 12.34 1.56
C LYS A 37 3.82 11.26 2.49
N SER A 38 3.51 11.35 3.78
CA SER A 38 3.47 10.16 4.61
C SER A 38 2.40 9.28 3.97
N ILE A 39 2.77 8.58 2.88
CA ILE A 39 2.21 7.28 2.62
C ILE A 39 2.49 6.59 3.93
N ASN A 40 1.43 6.34 4.70
CA ASN A 40 1.49 5.46 5.84
C ASN A 40 1.91 4.09 5.28
N GLN A 41 3.20 3.93 5.01
CA GLN A 41 3.91 2.66 5.03
C GLN A 41 4.12 2.27 6.51
N GLN A 42 3.13 2.57 7.36
CA GLN A 42 2.96 1.84 8.61
C GLN A 42 2.48 0.46 8.21
N SER A 43 3.44 -0.43 7.95
CA SER A 43 3.34 -1.86 8.22
C SER A 43 1.96 -2.48 7.94
N GLU A 44 1.42 -2.30 6.73
CA GLU A 44 0.18 -3.00 6.35
C GLU A 44 0.38 -4.52 6.23
N GLN A 45 1.63 -4.97 6.21
CA GLN A 45 2.02 -6.37 6.36
C GLN A 45 1.58 -6.96 7.72
N ASP A 46 1.25 -6.12 8.72
CA ASP A 46 0.80 -6.56 10.04
C ASP A 46 -0.71 -6.43 10.27
N LYS A 47 -1.47 -5.90 9.31
CA LYS A 47 -2.93 -5.85 9.42
C LYS A 47 -3.51 -7.23 9.11
N VAL A 48 -3.97 -7.90 10.16
CA VAL A 48 -4.88 -9.05 10.06
C VAL A 48 -6.30 -8.50 9.89
N TYR A 49 -6.98 -8.90 8.84
CA TYR A 49 -8.37 -8.52 8.59
C TYR A 49 -9.32 -9.60 9.13
N LYS A 50 -10.36 -9.17 9.84
CA LYS A 50 -11.45 -10.06 10.24
C LYS A 50 -12.39 -10.23 9.05
N LEU A 51 -12.20 -11.28 8.27
CA LEU A 51 -13.09 -11.65 7.17
C LEU A 51 -14.32 -12.39 7.70
N THR A 52 -15.49 -12.11 7.12
CA THR A 52 -16.72 -12.90 7.37
C THR A 52 -16.65 -14.25 6.66
N ASP A 53 -17.39 -15.25 7.13
CA ASP A 53 -17.39 -16.59 6.52
C ASP A 53 -17.79 -16.57 5.03
N ALA A 54 -18.66 -15.64 4.62
CA ALA A 54 -19.02 -15.42 3.23
C ALA A 54 -17.82 -14.90 2.41
N GLN A 55 -17.07 -13.94 2.95
CA GLN A 55 -15.86 -13.41 2.32
C GLN A 55 -14.76 -14.48 2.24
N ILE A 56 -14.55 -15.25 3.31
CA ILE A 56 -13.58 -16.34 3.34
C ILE A 56 -13.92 -17.37 2.25
N ASN A 57 -15.20 -17.75 2.13
CA ASN A 57 -15.63 -18.67 1.08
C ASN A 57 -15.40 -18.11 -0.33
N MET A 58 -15.79 -16.85 -0.56
CA MET A 58 -15.62 -16.19 -1.85
C MET A 58 -14.13 -16.10 -2.24
N PHE A 59 -13.30 -15.52 -1.37
CA PHE A 59 -11.89 -15.33 -1.63
C PHE A 59 -11.14 -16.65 -1.70
N GLY A 60 -11.43 -17.63 -0.83
CA GLY A 60 -10.80 -18.95 -0.88
C GLY A 60 -11.01 -19.66 -2.22
N ASN A 61 -12.22 -19.57 -2.80
CA ASN A 61 -12.52 -20.13 -4.12
C ASN A 61 -11.82 -19.37 -5.26
N GLN A 62 -11.63 -18.05 -5.13
CA GLN A 62 -10.92 -17.24 -6.13
C GLN A 62 -9.41 -17.49 -6.07
N LEU A 63 -8.84 -17.52 -4.86
CA LEU A 63 -7.43 -17.72 -4.60
C LEU A 63 -6.94 -19.10 -5.06
N SER A 64 -7.76 -20.15 -4.93
CA SER A 64 -7.37 -21.50 -5.39
C SER A 64 -7.14 -21.57 -6.90
N ARG A 65 -7.73 -20.66 -7.68
CA ARG A 65 -7.61 -20.61 -9.13
C ARG A 65 -6.49 -19.68 -9.62
N LEU A 66 -5.82 -18.97 -8.71
CA LEU A 66 -4.71 -18.10 -9.08
C LEU A 66 -3.47 -18.94 -9.38
N HIS A 67 -2.86 -18.72 -10.54
CA HIS A 67 -1.60 -19.37 -10.91
C HIS A 67 -0.49 -19.08 -9.89
N GLU A 68 -0.46 -17.87 -9.34
CA GLU A 68 0.48 -17.44 -8.30
C GLU A 68 0.44 -18.34 -7.06
N LEU A 69 -0.73 -18.92 -6.73
CA LEU A 69 -0.95 -19.81 -5.58
C LEU A 69 -0.94 -21.28 -5.95
N SER A 70 -0.70 -21.63 -7.22
CA SER A 70 -0.65 -23.02 -7.67
C SER A 70 0.44 -23.84 -6.98
N HIS A 71 1.48 -23.20 -6.43
CA HIS A 71 2.54 -23.85 -5.67
C HIS A 71 2.09 -24.37 -4.30
N LEU A 72 0.95 -23.90 -3.77
CA LEU A 72 0.35 -24.40 -2.54
C LEU A 72 -0.42 -25.71 -2.76
N ALA A 73 -0.73 -26.05 -4.01
CA ALA A 73 -1.43 -27.26 -4.39
C ALA A 73 -0.49 -28.47 -4.38
N ALA A 74 -0.97 -29.61 -3.89
CA ALA A 74 -0.28 -30.88 -4.11
C ALA A 74 -0.41 -31.33 -5.58
N GLN A 75 0.50 -32.20 -6.03
CA GLN A 75 0.43 -32.72 -7.41
C GLN A 75 -0.90 -33.44 -7.65
N GLY A 76 -1.65 -32.98 -8.66
CA GLY A 76 -2.95 -33.55 -9.02
C GLY A 76 -4.09 -33.20 -8.05
N GLU A 77 -3.89 -32.27 -7.13
CA GLU A 77 -4.95 -31.81 -6.22
C GLU A 77 -6.02 -31.00 -6.96
N SER A 78 -7.28 -31.25 -6.62
CA SER A 78 -8.40 -30.48 -7.17
C SER A 78 -8.50 -29.08 -6.56
N TYR A 79 -8.99 -28.12 -7.35
CA TYR A 79 -9.16 -26.73 -6.91
C TYR A 79 -10.07 -26.56 -5.70
N ASP A 80 -11.04 -27.46 -5.51
CA ASP A 80 -11.98 -27.41 -4.39
C ASP A 80 -11.30 -27.80 -3.06
N VAL A 81 -10.36 -28.74 -3.11
CA VAL A 81 -9.56 -29.14 -1.93
C VAL A 81 -8.58 -28.02 -1.58
N LEU A 82 -7.89 -27.45 -2.57
CA LEU A 82 -7.03 -26.28 -2.36
C LEU A 82 -7.81 -25.08 -1.81
N ALA A 83 -9.02 -24.82 -2.33
CA ALA A 83 -9.89 -23.76 -1.82
C ALA A 83 -10.24 -23.97 -0.35
N SER A 84 -10.60 -25.19 0.04
CA SER A 84 -10.91 -25.53 1.43
C SER A 84 -9.72 -25.30 2.35
N ARG A 85 -8.50 -25.66 1.90
CA ARG A 85 -7.27 -25.38 2.63
C ARG A 85 -7.04 -23.88 2.78
N ILE A 86 -7.07 -23.12 1.69
CA ILE A 86 -6.88 -21.66 1.71
C ILE A 86 -7.89 -20.97 2.63
N LYS A 87 -9.15 -21.44 2.70
CA LYS A 87 -10.15 -20.90 3.63
C LYS A 87 -9.73 -21.03 5.09
N GLU A 88 -9.14 -22.16 5.48
CA GLU A 88 -8.58 -22.31 6.83
C GLU A 88 -7.37 -21.39 7.02
N MET A 89 -6.49 -21.28 6.03
CA MET A 89 -5.34 -20.37 6.09
C MET A 89 -5.74 -18.88 6.18
N LEU A 90 -6.90 -18.50 5.64
CA LEU A 90 -7.45 -17.14 5.73
C LEU A 90 -8.02 -16.81 7.11
N LYS A 91 -8.42 -17.82 7.89
CA LYS A 91 -8.82 -17.66 9.30
C LYS A 91 -7.61 -17.47 10.20
N ASP A 92 -6.49 -18.11 9.85
CA ASP A 92 -5.26 -18.02 10.62
C ASP A 92 -4.57 -16.67 10.41
N PRO A 93 -4.39 -15.84 11.45
CA PRO A 93 -3.85 -14.48 11.32
C PRO A 93 -2.40 -14.46 10.79
N ILE A 94 -1.64 -15.53 11.07
CA ILE A 94 -0.25 -15.67 10.62
C ILE A 94 -0.22 -15.96 9.12
N GLN A 95 -1.06 -16.88 8.66
CA GLN A 95 -1.07 -17.32 7.27
C GLN A 95 -1.84 -16.36 6.37
N GLN A 96 -2.82 -15.62 6.90
CA GLN A 96 -3.57 -14.60 6.16
C GLN A 96 -2.66 -13.53 5.56
N LYS A 97 -1.53 -13.21 6.22
CA LYS A 97 -0.56 -12.20 5.77
C LYS A 97 -0.07 -12.44 4.34
N GLN A 98 0.12 -13.69 3.94
CA GLN A 98 0.59 -14.02 2.59
C GLN A 98 -0.48 -13.77 1.51
N PHE A 99 -1.76 -13.77 1.89
CA PHE A 99 -2.88 -13.58 0.98
C PHE A 99 -3.30 -12.11 0.84
N ILE A 100 -2.90 -11.22 1.74
CA ILE A 100 -3.21 -9.78 1.71
C ILE A 100 -2.97 -9.13 0.33
N PRO A 101 -1.81 -9.31 -0.35
CA PRO A 101 -1.62 -8.72 -1.67
C PRO A 101 -2.63 -9.25 -2.71
N HIS A 102 -2.90 -10.56 -2.69
CA HIS A 102 -3.85 -11.17 -3.61
C HIS A 102 -5.30 -10.75 -3.30
N LEU A 103 -5.67 -10.60 -2.03
CA LEU A 103 -6.99 -10.10 -1.61
C LEU A 103 -7.24 -8.68 -2.14
N ARG A 104 -6.23 -7.80 -2.09
CA ARG A 104 -6.34 -6.44 -2.66
C ARG A 104 -6.50 -6.45 -4.17
N ASN A 105 -5.75 -7.30 -4.86
CA ASN A 105 -5.89 -7.48 -6.30
C ASN A 105 -7.30 -7.99 -6.67
N LEU A 106 -7.92 -8.78 -5.80
CA LEU A 106 -9.31 -9.22 -5.91
C LEU A 106 -10.34 -8.16 -5.46
N GLY A 107 -9.91 -6.95 -5.12
CA GLY A 107 -10.78 -5.83 -4.77
C GLY A 107 -11.20 -5.79 -3.30
N PHE A 108 -10.55 -6.55 -2.41
CA PHE A 108 -10.77 -6.43 -0.97
C PHE A 108 -10.33 -5.05 -0.47
N LYS A 109 -11.29 -4.27 0.02
CA LYS A 109 -11.09 -2.98 0.68
C LYS A 109 -11.34 -3.19 2.17
N GLY A 110 -10.28 -3.55 2.89
CA GLY A 110 -10.28 -3.69 4.34
C GLY A 110 -9.93 -2.40 5.07
#